data_AF-A0A173USN2-F1
#
_entry.id   AF-A0A173USN2-F1
#
_cell.length_a   1.000
_cell.length_b   1.000
_cell.length_c   1.000
_cell.angle_alpha   90.00
_cell.angle_beta   90.00
_cell.angle_gamma   90.00
#
_symmetry.space_group_name_H-M   'P 1'
#
loop_
_entity.id
_entity.type
_entity.pdbx_description
1 polymer ?
#
loop_
_entity_poly.entity_id
_entity_poly.type
_entity_poly.pdbx_seq_one_letter_code
_entity_poly.pdbx_strand_id
1 'polypeptide(L)' 'MENKYGIVGVAHVGLPTNDLQKTVEFYKSLGFEVIMQSYNEKAGEKVNVIKLI' A
#
# COMPACT_ATOMS: atom_id res chain seq x y z
N MET A 1 16.35 25.37 9.98
CA MET A 1 17.07 24.56 8.97
C MET A 1 16.18 24.46 7.75
N GLU A 2 16.70 24.76 6.55
CA GLU A 2 15.91 24.76 5.31
C GLU A 2 15.82 23.33 4.74
N ASN A 3 14.64 22.92 4.30
CA ASN A 3 14.43 21.59 3.71
C ASN A 3 14.93 21.54 2.27
N LYS A 4 16.25 21.42 2.10
CA LYS A 4 16.97 21.43 0.84
C LYS A 4 16.42 20.46 -0.23
N TYR A 5 15.80 19.36 0.19
CA TYR A 5 15.32 18.30 -0.70
C TYR A 5 13.80 18.27 -0.85
N GLY A 6 13.08 19.15 -0.14
CA GLY A 6 11.61 19.19 -0.17
C GLY A 6 10.93 17.93 0.37
N ILE A 7 11.65 17.07 1.11
CA ILE A 7 11.07 15.83 1.65
C ILE A 7 10.22 16.19 2.86
N VAL A 8 8.91 15.95 2.77
CA VAL A 8 7.93 16.28 3.82
C VAL A 8 7.45 15.06 4.61
N GLY A 9 7.85 13.85 4.20
CA GLY A 9 7.49 12.60 4.86
C GLY A 9 7.47 11.41 3.91
N VAL A 10 7.04 10.26 4.44
CA VAL A 10 6.80 9.03 3.68
C VAL A 10 5.31 8.95 3.36
N ALA A 11 4.95 8.85 2.08
CA ALA A 11 3.55 8.79 1.66
C ALA A 11 2.95 7.39 1.85
N HIS A 12 3.68 6.34 1.48
CA HIS A 12 3.27 4.94 1.60
C HIS A 12 4.49 4.01 1.50
N VAL A 13 4.29 2.73 1.83
CA VAL A 13 5.27 1.66 1.66
C VAL A 13 4.65 0.56 0.81
N GLY A 14 5.36 0.13 -0.24
CA GLY A 14 4.95 -1.01 -1.06
C GLY A 14 5.46 -2.32 -0.45
N LEU A 15 4.57 -3.30 -0.31
CA LEU A 15 4.92 -4.63 0.20
C LEU A 15 4.54 -5.71 -0.83
N PRO A 16 5.50 -6.48 -1.36
CA PRO A 16 5.18 -7.63 -2.19
C PRO A 16 4.55 -8.73 -1.32
N THR A 17 3.67 -9.52 -1.92
CA THR A 17 3.05 -10.67 -1.24
C THR A 17 2.79 -11.81 -2.20
N ASN A 18 2.91 -13.03 -1.69
CA ASN A 18 2.61 -14.24 -2.43
C ASN A 18 1.09 -14.53 -2.46
N ASP A 19 0.31 -13.96 -1.54
CA ASP A 19 -1.13 -14.15 -1.45
C ASP A 19 -1.81 -12.83 -1.06
N LEU A 20 -2.36 -12.16 -2.06
CA LEU A 20 -2.99 -10.86 -1.90
C LEU A 20 -4.23 -10.92 -1.00
N GLN A 21 -5.02 -11.99 -1.07
CA GLN A 21 -6.25 -12.11 -0.27
C GLN A 21 -5.92 -12.27 1.20
N LYS A 22 -5.06 -13.24 1.55
CA LYS A 22 -4.63 -13.43 2.95
C LYS A 22 -3.99 -12.18 3.53
N THR A 23 -3.19 -11.48 2.74
CA THR A 23 -2.54 -10.23 3.17
C THR A 23 -3.57 -9.14 3.48
N VAL A 24 -4.56 -8.98 2.62
CA VAL A 24 -5.64 -7.99 2.83
C VAL A 24 -6.46 -8.34 4.07
N GLU A 25 -6.82 -9.60 4.28
CA GLU A 25 -7.54 -10.06 5.47
C GLU A 25 -6.74 -9.81 6.75
N PHE A 26 -5.45 -10.12 6.74
CA PHE A 26 -4.55 -9.82 7.85
C PHE A 26 -4.54 -8.32 8.18
N TYR A 27 -4.33 -7.44 7.21
CA TYR A 27 -4.30 -5.99 7.46
C TYR A 27 -5.66 -5.43 7.87
N LYS A 28 -6.78 -5.97 7.34
CA LYS A 28 -8.12 -5.64 7.83
C LYS A 28 -8.30 -5.99 9.31
N SER A 29 -7.75 -7.11 9.76
CA SER A 29 -7.79 -7.48 11.19
C SER A 29 -7.00 -6.50 12.08
N LEU A 30 -6.05 -5.76 11.50
CA LEU A 30 -5.29 -4.70 12.17
C LEU A 30 -5.94 -3.31 12.06
N GLY A 31 -7.15 -3.21 11.48
CA GLY A 31 -7.88 -1.96 11.32
C GLY A 31 -7.57 -1.19 10.03
N PHE A 32 -6.87 -1.79 9.07
CA PHE A 32 -6.67 -1.16 7.77
C PHE A 32 -7.87 -1.41 6.86
N GLU A 33 -8.17 -0.43 6.00
CA GLU A 33 -9.18 -0.56 4.95
C GLU A 33 -8.56 -0.51 3.56
N VAL A 34 -9.17 -1.22 2.61
CA VAL A 34 -8.79 -1.15 1.19
C VAL A 34 -9.37 0.13 0.60
N ILE A 35 -8.49 1.04 0.19
CA ILE A 35 -8.89 2.34 -0.38
C ILE A 35 -8.79 2.38 -1.91
N MET A 36 -8.02 1.46 -2.51
CA MET A 36 -7.92 1.32 -3.95
C MET A 36 -7.55 -0.12 -4.33
N GLN A 37 -8.11 -0.60 -5.41
CA GLN A 37 -7.72 -1.84 -6.07
C GLN A 37 -7.41 -1.55 -7.53
N SER A 38 -6.31 -2.09 -8.03
CA SER A 38 -5.90 -1.89 -9.42
C SER A 38 -5.17 -3.12 -9.94
N TYR A 39 -4.98 -3.15 -11.26
CA TYR A 39 -4.16 -4.15 -11.94
C TYR A 39 -3.02 -3.43 -12.63
N ASN A 40 -1.79 -3.77 -12.27
CA ASN A 40 -0.59 -3.25 -12.91
C ASN A 40 -0.32 -4.07 -14.19
N GLU A 41 -0.75 -3.56 -15.34
CA GLU A 41 -0.59 -4.23 -16.63
C GLU A 41 0.86 -4.50 -17.00
N LYS A 42 1.80 -3.62 -16.60
CA LYS A 42 3.23 -3.79 -16.90
C LYS A 42 3.84 -4.95 -16.12
N ALA A 43 3.34 -5.20 -14.91
CA ALA A 43 3.79 -6.31 -14.06
C ALA A 43 2.92 -7.57 -14.24
N GLY A 44 1.70 -7.44 -14.76
CA GLY A 44 0.73 -8.53 -14.81
C GLY A 44 0.14 -8.88 -13.44
N GLU A 45 0.08 -7.92 -12.51
CA GLU A 45 -0.20 -8.18 -11.09
C GLU A 45 -1.36 -7.35 -10.55
N LYS A 46 -2.13 -7.93 -9.63
CA LYS A 46 -3.13 -7.19 -8.84
C LYS A 46 -2.46 -6.47 -7.68
N VAL A 47 -2.86 -5.23 -7.44
CA VAL A 47 -2.33 -4.39 -6.35
C VAL A 47 -3.50 -3.82 -5.56
N ASN A 48 -3.40 -3.90 -4.23
CA ASN A 48 -4.31 -3.22 -3.31
C ASN A 48 -3.55 -2.16 -2.53
N VAL A 49 -4.14 -0.97 -2.40
CA VAL A 49 -3.65 0.06 -1.48
C VAL A 49 -4.56 0.04 -0.26
N ILE A 50 -3.93 -0.07 0.91
CA ILE A 50 -4.60 -0.14 2.21
C ILE A 50 -4.16 1.03 3.08
N LYS A 51 -5.05 1.50 3.95
CA LYS A 51 -4.79 2.61 4.87
C LYS A 51 -5.35 2.30 6.26
N LEU A 52 -4.57 2.57 7.30
CA LEU A 52 -5.04 2.57 8.68
C LEU A 52 -5.87 3.84 8.91
N ILE A 53 -7.11 3.67 9.38
CA ILE A 53 -8.03 4.77 9.70
C ILE A 53 -7.91 5.14 11.17
#